data_AF-A0A420I4V8-F1
#
_entry.id   AF-A0A420I4V8-F1
#
_cell.length_a   1.000
_cell.length_b   1.000
_cell.length_c   1.000
_cell.angle_alpha   90.00
_cell.angle_beta   90.00
_cell.angle_gamma   90.00
#
_symmetry.space_group_name_H-M   'P 1'
#
loop_
_entity.id
_entity.type
_entity.pdbx_description
1 polymer ?
#
loop_
_entity_poly.entity_id
_entity_poly.type
_entity_poly.pdbx_seq_one_letter_code
_entity_poly.pdbx_strand_id
1 'polypeptide(L)' 'MAGKYQIHLENLCIHYGWPQPIFVVKRLMAMFKCTVIVAGKDFLSSEDYCQEVAKEDAAKQAYNYFNDSSKTTDFQ' A
#
# COMPACT_ATOMS: atom_id res chain seq x y z
N MET A 1 -5.65 -12.73 9.57
CA MET A 1 -5.90 -11.36 10.06
C MET A 1 -5.47 -10.42 8.96
N ALA A 2 -6.40 -10.02 8.10
CA ALA A 2 -6.17 -9.06 7.03
C ALA A 2 -5.89 -7.68 7.63
N GLY A 3 -4.87 -6.97 7.14
CA GLY A 3 -4.55 -5.60 7.56
C GLY A 3 -3.16 -5.38 8.15
N LYS A 4 -2.27 -6.39 8.19
CA LYS A 4 -0.91 -6.21 8.73
C LYS A 4 -0.14 -5.10 8.01
N TYR A 5 -0.16 -5.12 6.68
CA TYR A 5 0.56 -4.13 5.87
C TYR A 5 -0.10 -2.75 5.87
N GLN A 6 -1.41 -2.67 6.15
CA GLN A 6 -2.09 -1.38 6.33
C GLN A 6 -1.54 -0.68 7.57
N ILE A 7 -1.46 -1.38 8.70
CA ILE A 7 -0.89 -0.83 9.95
C ILE A 7 0.58 -0.45 9.75
N HIS A 8 1.36 -1.29 9.05
CA HIS A 8 2.75 -0.96 8.76
C HIS A 8 2.90 0.30 7.89
N LEU A 9 2.03 0.48 6.89
CA LEU A 9 1.99 1.70 6.09
C LEU A 9 1.58 2.91 6.92
N GLU A 10 0.59 2.79 7.79
CA GLU A 10 0.17 3.89 8.67
C GLU A 10 1.29 4.31 9.60
N ASN A 11 1.97 3.36 10.24
CA ASN A 11 3.14 3.63 11.07
C ASN A 11 4.28 4.29 10.27
N LEU A 12 4.50 3.85 9.03
CA LEU A 12 5.48 4.45 8.14
C LEU A 12 5.09 5.90 7.81
N CYS A 13 3.82 6.15 7.49
CA CYS A 13 3.33 7.51 7.22
C CYS A 13 3.52 8.43 8.43
N ILE A 14 3.22 7.93 9.64
CA ILE A 14 3.46 8.67 10.89
C ILE A 14 4.95 8.97 11.06
N HIS A 15 5.83 7.99 10.85
CA HIS A 15 7.27 8.13 11.02
C HIS A 15 7.89 9.17 10.07
N TYR A 16 7.44 9.21 8.81
CA TYR A 16 7.93 10.16 7.81
C TYR A 16 7.14 11.49 7.77
N GLY A 17 6.10 11.65 8.61
CA GLY A 17 5.23 12.82 8.60
C GLY A 17 4.37 12.95 7.34
N TRP A 18 4.07 11.82 6.68
CA TRP A 18 3.22 11.78 5.49
C TRP A 18 1.73 11.77 5.84
N PRO A 19 0.88 12.30 4.94
CA PRO A 19 -0.56 12.15 5.08
C PRO A 19 -0.97 10.68 5.09
N GLN A 20 -2.11 10.40 5.72
CA GLN A 20 -2.62 9.04 5.85
C GLN A 20 -2.78 8.36 4.48
N PRO A 21 -2.46 7.06 4.38
CA PRO A 21 -2.58 6.31 3.13
C PRO A 21 -4.03 6.23 2.67
N ILE A 22 -4.29 6.57 1.41
CA ILE A 22 -5.65 6.56 0.84
C ILE A 22 -5.86 5.24 0.10
N PHE A 23 -6.87 4.48 0.50
CA PHE A 23 -7.25 3.20 -0.13
C PHE A 23 -8.48 3.38 -1.01
N VAL A 24 -8.30 3.28 -2.32
CA VAL A 24 -9.38 3.34 -3.31
C VAL A 24 -9.65 1.94 -3.84
N VAL A 25 -10.78 1.35 -3.44
CA VAL A 25 -11.20 0.06 -3.98
C VAL A 25 -12.16 0.28 -5.14
N LYS A 26 -11.85 -0.33 -6.28
CA LYS A 26 -12.70 -0.39 -7.46
C LYS A 26 -13.14 -1.84 -7.67
N ARG A 27 -14.44 -2.03 -7.90
CA ARG A 27 -15.01 -3.31 -8.29
C ARG A 27 -15.07 -3.39 -9.82
N LEU A 28 -14.49 -4.44 -10.39
CA LEU A 28 -14.44 -4.70 -11.83
C LEU A 28 -15.18 -6.02 -12.11
N MET A 29 -16.44 -5.93 -12.54
CA MET A 29 -17.34 -7.08 -12.77
C MET A 29 -17.48 -8.00 -11.53
N ALA A 30 -16.63 -9.01 -11.42
CA ALA A 30 -16.57 -10.01 -10.34
C ALA A 30 -15.30 -9.91 -9.47
N MET A 31 -14.36 -9.04 -9.83
CA MET A 31 -13.09 -8.84 -9.13
C MET A 31 -13.06 -7.48 -8.41
N PHE A 32 -12.14 -7.36 -7.47
CA PHE A 32 -11.80 -6.16 -6.74
C PHE A 32 -10.37 -5.78 -7.05
N LYS A 33 -10.14 -4.48 -7.21
CA LYS A 33 -8.84 -3.88 -7.40
C LYS A 33 -8.68 -2.75 -6.41
N CYS A 34 -7.56 -2.68 -5.72
CA CYS A 34 -7.27 -1.63 -4.78
C CYS A 34 -6.15 -0.74 -5.31
N THR A 35 -6.27 0.56 -5.10
CA THR A 35 -5.21 1.53 -5.33
C THR A 35 -4.87 2.18 -4.00
N VAL A 36 -3.60 2.15 -3.62
CA VAL A 36 -3.09 2.78 -2.40
C VAL A 36 -2.29 4.00 -2.80
N ILE A 37 -2.62 5.16 -2.24
CA ILE A 37 -1.90 6.41 -2.48
C ILE A 37 -1.18 6.79 -1.19
N VAL A 38 0.15 6.78 -1.22
CA VAL A 38 1.03 7.10 -0.09
C VAL A 38 2.14 8.03 -0.57
N ALA A 39 2.38 9.14 0.14
CA ALA A 39 3.45 10.10 -0.20
C ALA A 39 3.40 10.62 -1.65
N GLY A 40 2.20 10.74 -2.22
CA GLY A 40 2.01 11.16 -3.62
C GLY A 40 2.35 10.08 -4.67
N LYS A 41 2.60 8.83 -4.26
CA LYS A 41 2.74 7.68 -5.16
C LYS A 41 1.53 6.78 -5.08
N ASP A 42 1.05 6.33 -6.23
CA ASP A 42 -0.02 5.36 -6.36
C ASP A 42 0.54 3.94 -6.58
N PHE A 43 -0.04 2.98 -5.87
CA PHE A 43 0.30 1.56 -5.96
C PHE A 43 -0.97 0.77 -6.24
N LEU A 44 -0.96 0.00 -7.31
CA LEU A 44 -2.10 -0.77 -7.78
C LEU A 44 -1.98 -2.23 -7.34
N SER A 45 -3.01 -2.77 -6.69
CA SER A 45 -3.06 -4.21 -6.38
C SER A 45 -3.28 -5.03 -7.64
N SER A 46 -2.98 -6.32 -7.51
CA SER A 46 -3.53 -7.33 -8.40
C SER A 46 -5.06 -7.41 -8.30
N GLU A 47 -5.68 -7.96 -9.34
CA GLU A 47 -7.13 -8.19 -9.39
C GLU A 47 -7.47 -9.45 -8.60
N ASP A 48 -8.32 -9.32 -7.59
CA ASP A 48 -8.65 -10.40 -6.66
C ASP A 48 -10.16 -10.49 -6.43
N TYR A 49 -10.67 -11.71 -6.21
CA TYR A 49 -12.09 -11.90 -5.90
C TYR A 49 -12.46 -11.47 -4.47
N CYS A 50 -11.46 -11.17 -3.64
CA CYS A 50 -11.65 -10.72 -2.27
C CYS A 50 -11.10 -9.31 -2.07
N GLN A 51 -11.97 -8.39 -1.62
CA GLN A 51 -11.61 -7.00 -1.36
C GLN A 51 -10.49 -6.86 -0.32
N GLU A 52 -10.49 -7.69 0.72
CA GLU A 52 -9.48 -7.63 1.78
C GLU A 52 -8.09 -8.03 1.27
N VAL A 53 -8.04 -9.04 0.38
CA VAL A 53 -6.80 -9.50 -0.26
C VAL A 53 -6.26 -8.43 -1.20
N ALA A 54 -7.12 -7.83 -2.04
CA ALA A 54 -6.73 -6.73 -2.93
C ALA A 54 -6.16 -5.54 -2.14
N LYS A 55 -6.79 -5.17 -1.01
CA LYS A 55 -6.29 -4.11 -0.13
C LYS A 55 -4.93 -4.45 0.49
N GLU A 56 -4.77 -5.67 0.99
CA GLU A 56 -3.52 -6.12 1.61
C GLU A 56 -2.38 -6.21 0.59
N ASP A 57 -2.67 -6.64 -0.65
CA ASP A 57 -1.69 -6.69 -1.72
C ASP A 57 -1.17 -5.30 -2.11
N ALA A 58 -2.06 -4.33 -2.35
CA ALA A 58 -1.63 -2.95 -2.62
C ALA A 58 -0.85 -2.35 -1.44
N ALA A 59 -1.28 -2.63 -0.20
CA ALA A 59 -0.57 -2.18 0.99
C ALA A 59 0.85 -2.76 1.07
N LYS A 60 1.00 -4.06 0.77
CA LYS A 60 2.28 -4.76 0.75
C LYS A 60 3.20 -4.22 -0.34
N GLN A 61 2.68 -3.94 -1.54
CA GLN A 61 3.46 -3.35 -2.63
C GLN A 61 4.01 -1.97 -2.25
N ALA A 62 3.16 -1.09 -1.72
CA ALA A 62 3.57 0.23 -1.26
C ALA A 62 4.60 0.13 -0.13
N TYR A 63 4.36 -0.71 0.88
CA TYR A 63 5.29 -0.90 1.99
C TYR A 63 6.66 -1.40 1.51
N ASN A 64 6.68 -2.41 0.64
CA ASN A 64 7.92 -2.94 0.07
C ASN A 64 8.67 -1.88 -0.73
N TYR A 65 7.98 -1.05 -1.50
CA TYR A 65 8.60 0.02 -2.26
C TYR A 65 9.34 1.03 -1.38
N PHE A 66 8.70 1.48 -0.28
CA PHE A 66 9.33 2.42 0.65
C PHE A 66 10.43 1.76 1.50
N ASN A 67 10.25 0.49 1.87
CA ASN A 67 11.25 -0.28 2.61
C ASN A 67 12.46 -0.71 1.75
N ASP A 68 12.29 -0.79 0.43
CA ASP A 68 13.39 -0.99 -0.52
C ASP A 68 14.10 0.33 -0.83
N SER A 69 13.33 1.41 -1.05
CA SER A 69 13.87 2.75 -1.26
C SER A 69 14.68 3.26 -0.07
N SER A 70 14.32 2.88 1.17
CA SER A 70 15.11 3.24 2.36
C SER A 70 16.48 2.56 2.40
N LYS A 71 16.70 1.46 1.67
CA LYS A 71 18.01 0.77 1.58
C LYS A 71 18.96 1.42 0.58
N THR A 72 18.48 2.33 -0.27
CA THR A 72 19.31 2.96 -1.31
C THR A 72 19.91 4.31 -0.90
N THR A 73 19.71 4.75 0.36
CA THR A 73 20.26 6.03 0.87
C THR A 73 21.36 5.81 1.91
N ASP A 74 22.30 4.89 1.65
CA ASP A 74 23.55 4.76 2.40
C ASP A 74 24.72 4.59 1.42
N PHE A 75 25.01 5.65 0.68
CA PHE A 75 26.28 5.85 -0.01
C PHE A 75 26.58 7.35 -0.07
N GLN A 76 27.07 7.91 1.04
CA GLN A 76 27.99 9.07 1.03
C GLN A 76 28.96 8.98 2.20
#